data_AF-A0A9D4VDY3-F1
#
_entry.id   AF-A0A9D4VDY3-F1
#
_cell.length_a   1.000
_cell.length_b   1.000
_cell.length_c   1.000
_cell.angle_alpha   90.00
_cell.angle_beta   90.00
_cell.angle_gamma   90.00
#
_symmetry.space_group_name_H-M   'P 1'
#
loop_
_entity.id
_entity.type
_entity.pdbx_description
1 polymer ?
#
loop_
_entity_poly.entity_id
_entity_poly.type
_entity_poly.pdbx_seq_one_letter_code
_entity_poly.pdbx_strand_id
1 'polypeptide(L)'
;MGPKKEPLKKSSAAGKDKPAAPKKKKSKGDATDGDGDKPVLLSPKEMKGQLESLQADKMREEQERNFVQLERDKIASFLEIKKKELEQAKVELRIKDRNLEEMEERHQDEIKVYNQKMKHLLYEQHNNIAAVKAEHEVALKLLREQTTKREMELLSEQLGLKEKIRELELAYEDTIKQVKLDHGKELTKMKQEYDVGEKELQTKTEKKIKCIRDDCELRRKQEVHEVEERKNTHINELMKKHEKAFTEIKCYYNDITQNNLDLIKTLKEDVTDMKKKEAANEKLMYDIAQENKRLTEPLTRALKEVETLKKQLANYEKDKLSLQQARTALAEHSKMVKNLEFEKGALQQKFDEVTSERDELYKRFENGVFELQKKSNLKNLLIQRKVQVLEETLEKKDAQIGEVLAFANRDPNVIQHAKDNVNHTIDSKNKEIRQLRYELGRLTKAYKDLSVAFKTKLVQYKIPLQEMGLPFYASEF
;
A
#
# COMPACT_ATOMS: atom_id res chain seq x y z
N MET A 1 -32.34 -41.29 -23.85
CA MET A 1 -32.74 -42.64 -23.41
C MET A 1 -34.08 -42.52 -22.71
N GLY A 2 -35.09 -43.30 -23.13
CA GLY A 2 -36.42 -43.33 -22.47
C GLY A 2 -36.37 -44.03 -21.09
N PRO A 3 -37.53 -44.27 -20.40
CA PRO A 3 -38.86 -44.47 -21.01
C PRO A 3 -40.09 -43.86 -20.29
N LYS A 4 -41.12 -43.65 -21.13
CA LYS A 4 -42.57 -43.98 -21.01
C LYS A 4 -43.39 -43.56 -19.77
N LYS A 5 -44.45 -42.78 -20.04
CA LYS A 5 -45.81 -43.03 -19.52
C LYS A 5 -46.85 -42.89 -20.64
N GLU A 6 -47.78 -43.83 -20.63
CA GLU A 6 -48.85 -44.09 -21.59
C GLU A 6 -49.89 -42.97 -21.69
N PRO A 7 -50.68 -42.94 -22.78
CA PRO A 7 -52.05 -42.48 -22.69
C PRO A 7 -53.06 -43.50 -23.23
N LEU A 8 -54.13 -43.71 -22.47
CA LEU A 8 -55.36 -44.38 -22.90
C LEU A 8 -56.15 -43.46 -23.84
N LYS A 9 -56.39 -43.92 -25.07
CA LYS A 9 -57.44 -43.43 -25.98
C LYS A 9 -58.49 -44.52 -26.16
N LYS A 10 -59.75 -44.16 -25.95
CA LYS A 10 -60.93 -44.90 -26.41
C LYS A 10 -61.12 -44.69 -27.91
N SER A 11 -61.47 -45.75 -28.63
CA SER A 11 -62.17 -45.65 -29.92
C SER A 11 -63.18 -46.79 -30.07
N SER A 12 -64.40 -46.34 -30.35
CA SER A 12 -65.59 -46.93 -30.96
C SER A 12 -65.51 -48.19 -31.85
N ALA A 13 -66.63 -48.93 -31.82
CA ALA A 13 -67.49 -49.35 -32.95
C ALA A 13 -67.60 -50.86 -33.32
N ALA A 14 -68.84 -51.35 -33.16
CA ALA A 14 -69.73 -51.98 -34.16
C ALA A 14 -69.59 -53.47 -34.58
N GLY A 15 -70.76 -54.12 -34.68
CA GLY A 15 -71.09 -55.32 -35.48
C GLY A 15 -71.79 -56.43 -34.69
N LYS A 16 -73.14 -56.58 -34.72
CA LYS A 16 -73.99 -57.42 -35.63
C LYS A 16 -73.72 -58.94 -35.44
N ASP A 17 -74.69 -59.88 -35.36
CA ASP A 17 -76.00 -60.03 -36.00
C ASP A 17 -76.82 -61.21 -35.37
N LYS A 18 -78.15 -61.06 -35.26
CA LYS A 18 -79.25 -62.04 -35.57
C LYS A 18 -79.47 -63.36 -34.77
N PRO A 19 -80.65 -64.06 -34.89
CA PRO A 19 -82.02 -63.61 -35.26
C PRO A 19 -83.23 -64.29 -34.53
N ALA A 20 -84.43 -63.69 -34.74
CA ALA A 20 -85.77 -64.29 -35.02
C ALA A 20 -86.49 -65.17 -33.96
N ALA A 21 -87.82 -65.19 -33.75
CA ALA A 21 -89.08 -64.52 -34.17
C ALA A 21 -90.23 -65.38 -33.51
N PRO A 22 -91.54 -65.33 -33.86
CA PRO A 22 -92.56 -64.28 -33.64
C PRO A 22 -93.97 -64.80 -33.17
N LYS A 23 -94.97 -63.87 -33.12
CA LYS A 23 -96.46 -63.96 -33.32
C LYS A 23 -97.35 -63.76 -32.06
N LYS A 24 -98.22 -62.72 -31.99
CA LYS A 24 -99.59 -62.47 -32.57
C LYS A 24 -100.65 -63.41 -31.96
N LYS A 25 -101.93 -63.09 -31.63
CA LYS A 25 -102.90 -61.97 -31.85
C LYS A 25 -104.20 -62.35 -31.05
N LYS A 26 -105.09 -61.37 -30.71
CA LYS A 26 -106.60 -61.33 -30.75
C LYS A 26 -107.44 -62.62 -30.44
N SER A 27 -108.67 -62.69 -29.90
CA SER A 27 -109.77 -61.80 -29.46
C SER A 27 -111.05 -62.65 -29.17
N LYS A 28 -111.95 -62.20 -28.27
CA LYS A 28 -113.45 -62.24 -28.29
C LYS A 28 -114.31 -63.54 -28.21
N GLY A 29 -115.33 -63.48 -27.30
CA GLY A 29 -116.72 -64.03 -27.39
C GLY A 29 -116.93 -65.51 -27.02
N ASP A 30 -118.09 -66.03 -26.61
CA ASP A 30 -119.42 -65.57 -26.13
C ASP A 30 -120.26 -66.85 -25.83
N ALA A 31 -121.29 -66.74 -24.97
CA ALA A 31 -122.60 -67.45 -24.88
C ALA A 31 -122.75 -69.02 -24.74
N THR A 32 -123.46 -69.46 -23.67
CA THR A 32 -124.79 -70.17 -23.59
C THR A 32 -124.75 -71.71 -23.75
N ASP A 33 -125.61 -72.60 -23.21
CA ASP A 33 -126.96 -72.58 -22.57
C ASP A 33 -127.18 -73.97 -21.87
N GLY A 34 -127.97 -74.08 -20.78
CA GLY A 34 -129.32 -74.73 -20.78
C GLY A 34 -129.30 -76.11 -20.08
N ASP A 35 -130.34 -76.71 -19.48
CA ASP A 35 -131.75 -76.43 -19.15
C ASP A 35 -132.24 -77.64 -18.30
N GLY A 36 -133.40 -77.58 -17.60
CA GLY A 36 -134.02 -78.79 -17.04
C GLY A 36 -135.06 -78.62 -15.92
N ASP A 37 -136.24 -78.17 -16.31
CA ASP A 37 -137.47 -77.89 -15.55
C ASP A 37 -138.20 -79.10 -14.90
N LYS A 38 -139.07 -78.84 -13.90
CA LYS A 38 -140.37 -79.53 -13.67
C LYS A 38 -141.24 -78.87 -12.56
N PRO A 39 -142.58 -78.74 -12.75
CA PRO A 39 -143.46 -77.86 -11.96
C PRO A 39 -144.28 -78.60 -10.89
N VAL A 40 -145.02 -77.87 -10.03
CA VAL A 40 -146.46 -78.11 -9.71
C VAL A 40 -147.04 -77.12 -8.65
N LEU A 41 -148.09 -76.41 -9.10
CA LEU A 41 -149.29 -75.82 -8.43
C LEU A 41 -149.21 -74.79 -7.28
N LEU A 42 -149.77 -73.61 -7.56
CA LEU A 42 -150.11 -72.51 -6.63
C LEU A 42 -151.57 -72.58 -6.13
N SER A 43 -151.85 -71.90 -5.00
CA SER A 43 -153.18 -71.46 -4.56
C SER A 43 -153.19 -69.94 -4.19
N PRO A 44 -154.29 -69.19 -4.44
CA PRO A 44 -154.23 -67.76 -4.82
C PRO A 44 -154.13 -66.69 -3.72
N LYS A 45 -153.76 -67.00 -2.47
CA LYS A 45 -153.68 -65.98 -1.38
C LYS A 45 -152.26 -65.55 -0.98
N GLU A 46 -151.23 -66.21 -1.49
CA GLU A 46 -149.81 -65.90 -1.20
C GLU A 46 -149.16 -64.99 -2.27
N MET A 47 -149.84 -64.79 -3.41
CA MET A 47 -149.36 -64.01 -4.57
C MET A 47 -149.27 -62.50 -4.36
N LYS A 48 -149.90 -61.93 -3.32
CA LYS A 48 -149.77 -60.48 -3.03
C LYS A 48 -148.53 -60.13 -2.20
N GLY A 49 -148.13 -61.00 -1.26
CA GLY A 49 -146.92 -60.77 -0.45
C GLY A 49 -145.62 -60.98 -1.23
N GLN A 50 -145.62 -61.92 -2.18
CA GLN A 50 -144.47 -62.13 -3.09
C GLN A 50 -144.31 -60.97 -4.08
N LEU A 51 -145.39 -60.29 -4.48
CA LEU A 51 -145.32 -59.15 -5.40
C LEU A 51 -144.67 -57.92 -4.75
N GLU A 52 -144.97 -57.65 -3.47
CA GLU A 52 -144.37 -56.54 -2.71
C GLU A 52 -142.90 -56.79 -2.37
N SER A 53 -142.51 -58.04 -2.05
CA SER A 53 -141.10 -58.39 -1.85
C SER A 53 -140.30 -58.27 -3.15
N LEU A 54 -140.83 -58.76 -4.27
CA LEU A 54 -140.17 -58.64 -5.58
C LEU A 54 -140.05 -57.18 -6.05
N GLN A 55 -141.01 -56.31 -5.70
CA GLN A 55 -140.89 -54.87 -5.98
C GLN A 55 -139.84 -54.17 -5.09
N ALA A 56 -139.71 -54.56 -3.82
CA ALA A 56 -138.66 -54.05 -2.94
C ALA A 56 -137.26 -54.53 -3.37
N ASP A 57 -137.16 -55.78 -3.81
CA ASP A 57 -135.90 -56.35 -4.32
C ASP A 57 -135.50 -55.72 -5.66
N LYS A 58 -136.46 -55.45 -6.55
CA LYS A 58 -136.24 -54.67 -7.77
C LYS A 58 -135.72 -53.25 -7.47
N MET A 59 -136.33 -52.54 -6.52
CA MET A 59 -135.83 -51.21 -6.13
C MET A 59 -134.42 -51.26 -5.53
N ARG A 60 -134.09 -52.31 -4.78
CA ARG A 60 -132.76 -52.51 -4.19
C ARG A 60 -131.71 -52.79 -5.26
N GLU A 61 -132.01 -53.66 -6.22
CA GLU A 61 -131.15 -53.91 -7.38
C GLU A 61 -130.97 -52.66 -8.24
N GLU A 62 -132.00 -51.83 -8.42
CA GLU A 62 -131.89 -50.56 -9.14
C GLU A 62 -130.97 -49.56 -8.40
N GLN A 63 -131.03 -49.50 -7.07
CA GLN A 63 -130.13 -48.68 -6.26
C GLN A 63 -128.68 -49.21 -6.29
N GLU A 64 -128.48 -50.53 -6.20
CA GLU A 64 -127.16 -51.16 -6.30
C GLU A 64 -126.56 -50.97 -7.69
N ARG A 65 -127.35 -51.11 -8.76
CA ARG A 65 -126.91 -50.83 -10.13
C ARG A 65 -126.49 -49.37 -10.29
N ASN A 66 -127.26 -48.43 -9.73
CA ASN A 66 -126.93 -47.00 -9.79
C ASN A 66 -125.66 -46.68 -8.99
N PHE A 67 -125.49 -47.30 -7.81
CA PHE A 67 -124.27 -47.19 -7.01
C PHE A 67 -123.05 -47.74 -7.78
N VAL A 68 -123.15 -48.93 -8.36
CA VAL A 68 -122.08 -49.54 -9.17
C VAL A 68 -121.78 -48.70 -10.41
N GLN A 69 -122.79 -48.06 -11.02
CA GLN A 69 -122.60 -47.18 -12.17
C GLN A 69 -121.87 -45.88 -11.78
N LEU A 70 -122.23 -45.28 -10.65
CA LEU A 70 -121.52 -44.13 -10.09
C LEU A 70 -120.07 -44.47 -9.70
N GLU A 71 -119.83 -45.63 -9.09
CA GLU A 71 -118.47 -46.10 -8.77
C GLU A 71 -117.66 -46.39 -10.04
N ARG A 72 -118.28 -46.99 -11.06
CA ARG A 72 -117.63 -47.20 -12.36
C ARG A 72 -117.23 -45.88 -13.01
N ASP A 73 -118.12 -44.88 -13.00
CA ASP A 73 -117.87 -43.59 -13.61
C ASP A 73 -116.84 -42.77 -12.80
N LYS A 74 -116.83 -42.89 -11.46
CA LYS A 74 -115.75 -42.38 -10.59
C LYS A 74 -114.41 -43.04 -10.92
N ILE A 75 -114.36 -44.37 -11.00
CA ILE A 75 -113.13 -45.11 -11.36
C ILE A 75 -112.66 -44.72 -12.76
N ALA A 76 -113.58 -44.56 -13.72
CA ALA A 76 -113.25 -44.09 -15.06
C ALA A 76 -112.65 -42.67 -15.05
N SER A 77 -113.23 -41.75 -14.27
CA SER A 77 -112.70 -40.39 -14.09
C SER A 77 -111.33 -40.38 -13.43
N PHE A 78 -111.11 -41.18 -12.38
CA PHE A 78 -109.80 -41.33 -11.74
C PHE A 78 -108.78 -41.92 -12.70
N LEU A 79 -109.16 -42.91 -13.49
CA LEU A 79 -108.29 -43.50 -14.51
C LEU A 79 -107.93 -42.48 -15.58
N GLU A 80 -108.86 -41.62 -16.00
CA GLU A 80 -108.57 -40.54 -16.95
C GLU A 80 -107.68 -39.46 -16.36
N ILE A 81 -107.92 -39.04 -15.12
CA ILE A 81 -107.06 -38.11 -14.38
C ILE A 81 -105.66 -38.70 -14.22
N LYS A 82 -105.53 -39.94 -13.78
CA LYS A 82 -104.23 -40.63 -13.63
C LYS A 82 -103.51 -40.80 -14.96
N LYS A 83 -104.23 -41.02 -16.06
CA LYS A 83 -103.65 -41.00 -17.42
C LYS A 83 -103.14 -39.61 -17.79
N LYS A 84 -103.89 -38.54 -17.51
CA LYS A 84 -103.47 -37.15 -17.76
C LYS A 84 -102.25 -36.77 -16.91
N GLU A 85 -102.24 -37.12 -15.63
CA GLU A 85 -101.10 -36.93 -14.72
C GLU A 85 -99.87 -37.71 -15.21
N LEU A 86 -100.05 -38.95 -15.66
CA LEU A 86 -98.96 -39.76 -16.22
C LEU A 86 -98.39 -39.11 -17.50
N GLU A 87 -99.24 -38.61 -18.39
CA GLU A 87 -98.79 -37.91 -19.59
C GLU A 87 -98.11 -36.57 -19.27
N GLN A 88 -98.59 -35.81 -18.27
CA GLN A 88 -97.90 -34.62 -17.77
C GLN A 88 -96.53 -34.96 -17.20
N ALA A 89 -96.42 -35.98 -16.34
CA ALA A 89 -95.15 -36.42 -15.77
C ALA A 89 -94.16 -36.88 -16.86
N LYS A 90 -94.62 -37.56 -17.92
CA LYS A 90 -93.79 -37.91 -19.09
C LYS A 90 -93.32 -36.69 -19.87
N VAL A 91 -94.15 -35.66 -20.00
CA VAL A 91 -93.75 -34.40 -20.65
C VAL A 91 -92.73 -33.67 -19.79
N GLU A 92 -92.95 -33.55 -18.48
CA GLU A 92 -91.98 -32.95 -17.55
C GLU A 92 -90.64 -33.68 -17.54
N LEU A 93 -90.65 -35.02 -17.59
CA LEU A 93 -89.44 -35.81 -17.64
C LEU A 93 -88.65 -35.54 -18.93
N ARG A 94 -89.33 -35.46 -20.08
CA ARG A 94 -88.70 -35.04 -21.35
C ARG A 94 -88.13 -33.62 -21.32
N ILE A 95 -88.82 -32.69 -20.66
CA ILE A 95 -88.30 -31.32 -20.48
C ILE A 95 -87.05 -31.34 -19.59
N LYS A 96 -87.04 -32.11 -18.51
CA LYS A 96 -85.87 -32.25 -17.63
C LYS A 96 -84.69 -32.91 -18.34
N ASP A 97 -84.93 -33.95 -19.14
CA ASP A 97 -83.89 -34.60 -19.95
C ASP A 97 -83.27 -33.60 -20.94
N ARG A 98 -84.11 -32.82 -21.64
CA ARG A 98 -83.64 -31.75 -22.52
C ARG A 98 -82.85 -30.67 -21.78
N ASN A 99 -83.30 -30.26 -20.59
CA ASN A 99 -82.58 -29.28 -19.78
C ASN A 99 -81.22 -29.83 -19.31
N LEU A 100 -81.12 -31.13 -19.01
CA LEU A 100 -79.86 -31.77 -18.70
C LEU A 100 -78.91 -31.75 -19.91
N GLU A 101 -79.40 -32.10 -21.10
CA GLU A 101 -78.62 -32.01 -22.35
C GLU A 101 -78.11 -30.58 -22.59
N GLU A 102 -78.97 -29.56 -22.45
CA GLU A 102 -78.59 -28.15 -22.61
C GLU A 102 -77.59 -27.66 -21.55
N MET A 103 -77.61 -28.23 -20.33
CA MET A 103 -76.60 -27.95 -19.30
C MET A 103 -75.27 -28.63 -19.60
N GLU A 104 -75.29 -29.87 -20.11
CA GLU A 104 -74.09 -30.59 -20.53
C GLU A 104 -73.40 -29.90 -21.71
N GLU A 105 -74.16 -29.44 -22.70
CA GLU A 105 -73.63 -28.68 -23.84
C GLU A 105 -72.97 -27.37 -23.38
N ARG A 106 -73.64 -26.60 -22.51
CA ARG A 106 -73.07 -25.39 -21.91
C ARG A 106 -71.78 -25.68 -21.16
N HIS A 107 -71.76 -26.74 -20.36
CA HIS A 107 -70.57 -27.12 -19.62
C HIS A 107 -69.42 -27.54 -20.55
N GLN A 108 -69.71 -28.25 -21.64
CA GLN A 108 -68.70 -28.59 -22.65
C GLN A 108 -68.11 -27.35 -23.34
N ASP A 109 -68.95 -26.36 -23.65
CA ASP A 109 -68.48 -25.11 -24.25
C ASP A 109 -67.67 -24.27 -23.27
N GLU A 110 -68.07 -24.20 -21.99
CA GLU A 110 -67.25 -23.60 -20.93
C GLU A 110 -65.88 -24.28 -20.83
N ILE A 111 -65.82 -25.61 -20.82
CA ILE A 111 -64.56 -26.37 -20.82
C ILE A 111 -63.69 -25.99 -22.03
N LYS A 112 -64.27 -25.83 -23.23
CA LYS A 112 -63.52 -25.41 -24.42
C LYS A 112 -62.94 -24.00 -24.23
N VAL A 113 -63.74 -23.06 -23.73
CA VAL A 113 -63.30 -21.68 -23.44
C VAL A 113 -62.19 -21.67 -22.39
N TYR A 114 -62.33 -22.42 -21.29
CA TYR A 114 -61.29 -22.53 -20.26
C TYR A 114 -60.00 -23.14 -20.82
N ASN A 115 -60.10 -24.18 -21.65
CA ASN A 115 -58.94 -24.75 -22.32
C ASN A 115 -58.24 -23.75 -23.24
N GLN A 116 -59.00 -22.93 -23.97
CA GLN A 116 -58.43 -21.93 -24.85
C GLN A 116 -57.78 -20.78 -24.07
N LYS A 117 -58.39 -20.33 -22.97
CA LYS A 117 -57.79 -19.39 -22.02
C LYS A 117 -56.48 -19.94 -21.43
N MET A 118 -56.47 -21.21 -21.03
CA MET A 118 -55.25 -21.86 -20.53
C MET A 118 -54.14 -21.90 -21.59
N LYS A 119 -54.46 -22.26 -22.84
CA LYS A 119 -53.49 -22.25 -23.95
C LYS A 119 -52.94 -20.85 -24.21
N HIS A 120 -53.80 -19.83 -24.21
CA HIS A 120 -53.36 -18.44 -24.38
C HIS A 120 -52.45 -18.00 -23.24
N LEU A 121 -52.82 -18.28 -21.99
CA LEU A 121 -52.01 -17.95 -20.82
C LEU A 121 -50.64 -18.64 -20.87
N LEU A 122 -50.58 -19.91 -21.26
CA LEU A 122 -49.32 -20.64 -21.41
C LEU A 122 -48.44 -20.06 -22.53
N TYR A 123 -49.05 -19.66 -23.66
CA TYR A 123 -48.33 -19.02 -24.76
C TYR A 123 -47.80 -17.64 -24.37
N GLU A 124 -48.60 -16.84 -23.66
CA GLU A 124 -48.20 -15.55 -23.13
C GLU A 124 -47.07 -15.68 -22.11
N GLN A 125 -47.18 -16.61 -21.15
CA GLN A 125 -46.10 -16.91 -20.22
C GLN A 125 -44.83 -17.37 -20.94
N HIS A 126 -44.95 -18.23 -21.96
CA HIS A 126 -43.80 -18.67 -22.74
C HIS A 126 -43.12 -17.51 -23.47
N ASN A 127 -43.89 -16.63 -24.10
CA ASN A 127 -43.37 -15.44 -24.77
C ASN A 127 -42.74 -14.46 -23.79
N ASN A 128 -43.35 -14.22 -22.63
CA ASN A 128 -42.79 -13.36 -21.59
C ASN A 128 -41.46 -13.92 -21.07
N ILE A 129 -41.39 -15.24 -20.84
CA ILE A 129 -40.13 -15.91 -20.47
C ILE A 129 -39.07 -15.75 -21.58
N ALA A 130 -39.46 -15.91 -22.85
CA ALA A 130 -38.55 -15.75 -23.97
C ALA A 130 -38.04 -14.31 -24.09
N ALA A 131 -38.91 -13.31 -23.92
CA ALA A 131 -38.56 -11.90 -23.93
C ALA A 131 -37.57 -11.55 -22.79
N VAL A 132 -37.88 -11.97 -21.56
CA VAL A 132 -36.99 -11.74 -20.40
C VAL A 132 -35.63 -12.41 -20.60
N LYS A 133 -35.59 -13.62 -21.18
CA LYS A 133 -34.31 -14.29 -21.50
C LYS A 133 -33.52 -13.52 -22.55
N ALA A 134 -34.16 -13.04 -23.61
CA ALA A 134 -33.50 -12.24 -24.64
C ALA A 134 -32.96 -10.91 -24.08
N GLU A 135 -33.76 -10.20 -23.28
CA GLU A 135 -33.33 -8.98 -22.57
C GLU A 135 -32.15 -9.26 -21.64
N HIS A 136 -32.17 -10.37 -20.91
CA HIS A 136 -31.08 -10.76 -20.03
C HIS A 136 -29.79 -11.07 -20.82
N GLU A 137 -29.87 -11.76 -21.95
CA GLU A 137 -28.71 -12.02 -22.81
C GLU A 137 -28.11 -10.73 -23.37
N VAL A 138 -28.94 -9.77 -23.78
CA VAL A 138 -28.48 -8.45 -24.23
C VAL A 138 -27.81 -7.69 -23.09
N ALA A 139 -28.39 -7.70 -21.89
CA ALA A 139 -27.79 -7.07 -20.71
C ALA A 139 -26.42 -7.70 -20.35
N LEU A 140 -26.30 -9.03 -20.45
CA LEU A 140 -25.02 -9.73 -20.23
C LEU A 140 -23.96 -9.38 -21.29
N LYS A 141 -24.35 -9.25 -22.56
CA LYS A 141 -23.43 -8.80 -23.62
C LYS A 141 -22.96 -7.37 -23.38
N LEU A 142 -23.88 -6.46 -23.06
CA LEU A 142 -23.54 -5.07 -22.76
C LEU A 142 -22.59 -4.97 -21.55
N LEU A 143 -22.84 -5.76 -20.49
CA LEU A 143 -21.96 -5.80 -19.33
C LEU A 143 -20.55 -6.29 -19.71
N ARG A 144 -20.44 -7.35 -20.51
CA ARG A 144 -19.14 -7.85 -21.01
C ARG A 144 -18.40 -6.82 -21.88
N GLU A 145 -19.11 -6.09 -22.73
CA GLU A 145 -18.52 -5.01 -23.52
C GLU A 145 -18.05 -3.85 -22.65
N GLN A 146 -18.79 -3.50 -21.59
CA GLN A 146 -18.37 -2.47 -20.65
C GLN A 146 -17.15 -2.89 -19.83
N THR A 147 -17.10 -4.14 -19.35
CA THR A 147 -15.95 -4.64 -18.60
C THR A 147 -14.70 -4.68 -19.47
N THR A 148 -14.80 -5.19 -20.70
CA THR A 148 -13.67 -5.23 -21.64
C THR A 148 -13.18 -3.83 -22.01
N LYS A 149 -14.07 -2.86 -22.24
CA LYS A 149 -13.68 -1.45 -22.45
C LYS A 149 -12.95 -0.90 -21.23
N ARG A 150 -13.46 -1.16 -20.02
CA ARG A 150 -12.83 -0.69 -18.79
C ARG A 150 -11.45 -1.30 -18.57
N GLU A 151 -11.29 -2.58 -18.88
CA GLU A 151 -9.99 -3.27 -18.83
C GLU A 151 -9.00 -2.64 -19.82
N MET A 152 -9.43 -2.34 -21.05
CA MET A 152 -8.58 -1.68 -22.05
C MET A 152 -8.17 -0.27 -21.63
N GLU A 153 -9.09 0.51 -21.05
CA GLU A 153 -8.79 1.83 -20.47
C GLU A 153 -7.74 1.72 -19.35
N LEU A 154 -7.93 0.80 -18.41
CA LEU A 154 -7.00 0.58 -17.31
C LEU A 154 -5.61 0.13 -17.80
N LEU A 155 -5.55 -0.73 -18.83
CA LEU A 155 -4.28 -1.13 -19.45
C LEU A 155 -3.58 0.05 -20.14
N SER A 156 -4.33 0.90 -20.84
CA SER A 156 -3.79 2.11 -21.46
C SER A 156 -3.26 3.11 -20.40
N GLU A 157 -4.02 3.32 -19.32
CA GLU A 157 -3.60 4.15 -18.19
C GLU A 157 -2.34 3.57 -17.52
N GLN A 158 -2.28 2.26 -17.32
CA GLN A 158 -1.13 1.58 -16.74
C GLN A 158 0.12 1.75 -17.62
N LEU A 159 -0.01 1.62 -18.95
CA LEU A 159 1.10 1.85 -19.88
C LEU A 159 1.55 3.31 -19.86
N GLY A 160 0.62 4.27 -19.88
CA GLY A 160 0.96 5.70 -19.79
C GLY A 160 1.61 6.08 -18.45
N LEU A 161 1.23 5.46 -17.34
CA LEU A 161 1.90 5.65 -16.05
C LEU A 161 3.32 5.07 -16.05
N LYS A 162 3.52 3.89 -16.66
CA LYS A 162 4.87 3.31 -16.80
C LYS A 162 5.79 4.19 -17.66
N GLU A 163 5.27 4.78 -18.72
CA GLU A 163 6.01 5.72 -19.56
C GLU A 163 6.42 6.97 -18.78
N LYS A 164 5.48 7.59 -18.04
CA LYS A 164 5.78 8.73 -17.17
C LYS A 164 6.82 8.42 -16.10
N ILE A 165 6.77 7.22 -15.50
CA ILE A 165 7.79 6.79 -14.52
C ILE A 165 9.15 6.72 -15.21
N ARG A 166 9.22 6.13 -16.40
CA ARG A 166 10.47 6.02 -17.18
C ARG A 166 11.02 7.39 -17.59
N GLU A 167 10.16 8.33 -17.98
CA GLU A 167 10.55 9.71 -18.28
C GLU A 167 11.14 10.42 -17.05
N LEU A 168 10.51 10.25 -15.88
CA LEU A 168 11.02 10.79 -14.62
C LEU A 168 12.35 10.15 -14.23
N GLU A 169 12.49 8.83 -14.36
CA GLU A 169 13.75 8.12 -14.11
C GLU A 169 14.89 8.64 -14.99
N LEU A 170 14.64 8.84 -16.29
CA LEU A 170 15.62 9.42 -17.21
C LEU A 170 15.98 10.86 -16.84
N ALA A 171 14.99 11.69 -16.50
CA ALA A 171 15.24 13.05 -16.03
C ALA A 171 16.09 13.07 -14.75
N TYR A 172 15.82 12.19 -13.79
CA TYR A 172 16.64 12.04 -12.59
C TYR A 172 18.06 11.59 -12.93
N GLU A 173 18.22 10.63 -13.84
CA GLU A 173 19.55 10.19 -14.29
C GLU A 173 20.36 11.35 -14.90
N ASP A 174 19.72 12.20 -15.71
CA ASP A 174 20.35 13.37 -16.30
C ASP A 174 20.72 14.42 -15.25
N THR A 175 19.86 14.66 -14.24
CA THR A 175 20.24 15.55 -13.12
C THR A 175 21.42 15.01 -12.32
N ILE A 176 21.49 13.69 -12.09
CA ILE A 176 22.62 13.05 -11.42
C ILE A 176 23.90 13.18 -12.25
N LYS A 177 23.83 12.97 -13.58
CA LYS A 177 24.96 13.18 -14.48
C LYS A 177 25.44 14.62 -14.44
N GLN A 178 24.53 15.59 -14.44
CA GLN A 178 24.86 17.01 -14.34
C GLN A 178 25.55 17.35 -13.01
N VAL A 179 25.03 16.88 -11.88
CA VAL A 179 25.65 17.08 -10.56
C VAL A 179 27.04 16.45 -10.50
N LYS A 180 27.22 15.24 -11.03
CA LYS A 180 28.55 14.59 -11.10
C LYS A 180 29.53 15.38 -11.97
N LEU A 181 29.06 15.91 -13.10
CA LEU A 181 29.88 16.74 -13.98
C LEU A 181 30.31 18.03 -13.28
N ASP A 182 29.39 18.70 -12.59
CA ASP A 182 29.67 19.95 -11.89
C ASP A 182 30.60 19.72 -10.69
N HIS A 183 30.41 18.64 -9.94
CA HIS A 183 31.35 18.22 -8.90
C HIS A 183 32.75 17.91 -9.47
N GLY A 184 32.83 17.27 -10.64
CA GLY A 184 34.09 17.03 -11.35
C GLY A 184 34.81 18.33 -11.76
N LYS A 185 34.05 19.35 -12.19
CA LYS A 185 34.59 20.68 -12.49
C LYS A 185 35.12 21.37 -11.21
N GLU A 186 34.35 21.33 -10.13
CA GLU A 186 34.78 21.91 -8.83
C GLU A 186 36.04 21.23 -8.30
N LEU A 187 36.11 19.90 -8.34
CA LEU A 187 37.29 19.15 -7.94
C LEU A 187 38.52 19.54 -8.78
N THR A 188 38.33 19.74 -10.09
CA THR A 188 39.41 20.17 -10.99
C THR A 188 39.87 21.59 -10.65
N LYS A 189 38.95 22.52 -10.35
CA LYS A 189 39.29 23.88 -9.90
C LYS A 189 40.08 23.85 -8.59
N MET A 190 39.62 23.09 -7.59
CA MET A 190 40.32 22.94 -6.32
C MET A 190 41.73 22.39 -6.52
N LYS A 191 41.90 21.37 -7.37
CA LYS A 191 43.23 20.85 -7.72
C LYS A 191 44.13 21.90 -8.34
N GLN A 192 43.62 22.69 -9.29
CA GLN A 192 44.38 23.78 -9.91
C GLN A 192 44.78 24.86 -8.89
N GLU A 193 43.88 25.22 -7.97
CA GLU A 193 44.18 26.17 -6.89
C GLU A 193 45.27 25.63 -5.95
N TYR A 194 45.22 24.35 -5.59
CA TYR A 194 46.27 23.71 -4.79
C TYR A 194 47.60 23.63 -5.54
N ASP A 195 47.61 23.25 -6.82
CA ASP A 195 48.83 23.19 -7.63
C ASP A 195 49.50 24.57 -7.76
N VAL A 196 48.71 25.63 -7.93
CA VAL A 196 49.21 27.02 -7.95
C VAL A 196 49.76 27.39 -6.57
N GLY A 197 49.03 27.10 -5.49
CA GLY A 197 49.48 27.36 -4.13
C GLY A 197 50.78 26.64 -3.77
N GLU A 198 50.94 25.39 -4.20
CA GLU A 198 52.16 24.59 -4.01
C GLU A 198 53.34 25.22 -4.77
N LYS A 199 53.16 25.56 -6.05
CA LYS A 199 54.20 26.22 -6.85
C LYS A 199 54.61 27.56 -6.27
N GLU A 200 53.66 28.37 -5.80
CA GLU A 200 53.97 29.63 -5.14
C GLU A 200 54.77 29.42 -3.85
N LEU A 201 54.36 28.45 -3.02
CA LEU A 201 55.06 28.13 -1.78
C LEU A 201 56.48 27.64 -2.06
N GLN A 202 56.65 26.75 -3.03
CA GLN A 202 57.96 26.27 -3.48
C GLN A 202 58.84 27.42 -3.98
N THR A 203 58.29 28.29 -4.83
CA THR A 203 59.05 29.45 -5.35
C THR A 203 59.47 30.39 -4.21
N LYS A 204 58.62 30.58 -3.19
CA LYS A 204 58.94 31.38 -1.99
C LYS A 204 60.03 30.73 -1.15
N THR A 205 60.02 29.42 -0.94
CA THR A 205 61.05 28.72 -0.15
C THR A 205 62.39 28.68 -0.89
N GLU A 206 62.39 28.42 -2.20
CA GLU A 206 63.59 28.47 -3.04
C GLU A 206 64.25 29.85 -3.01
N LYS A 207 63.45 30.93 -3.14
CA LYS A 207 63.95 32.31 -3.01
C LYS A 207 64.58 32.57 -1.63
N LYS A 208 63.96 32.10 -0.55
CA LYS A 208 64.52 32.22 0.81
C LYS A 208 65.84 31.47 0.95
N ILE A 209 65.92 30.24 0.45
CA ILE A 209 67.16 29.44 0.47
C ILE A 209 68.26 30.15 -0.32
N LYS A 210 67.95 30.67 -1.51
CA LYS A 210 68.92 31.41 -2.33
C LYS A 210 69.42 32.66 -1.61
N CYS A 211 68.53 33.47 -1.04
CA CYS A 211 68.91 34.66 -0.26
C CYS A 211 69.86 34.31 0.89
N ILE A 212 69.57 33.26 1.66
CA ILE A 212 70.44 32.83 2.77
C ILE A 212 71.81 32.37 2.24
N ARG A 213 71.87 31.66 1.11
CA ARG A 213 73.14 31.26 0.49
C ARG A 213 73.94 32.48 0.05
N ASP A 214 73.31 33.42 -0.64
CA ASP A 214 73.95 34.65 -1.11
C ASP A 214 74.48 35.49 0.08
N ASP A 215 73.71 35.59 1.18
CA ASP A 215 74.12 36.27 2.42
C ASP A 215 75.31 35.59 3.11
N CYS A 216 75.33 34.26 3.15
CA CYS A 216 76.45 33.49 3.71
C CYS A 216 77.71 33.62 2.84
N GLU A 217 77.56 33.59 1.52
CA GLU A 217 78.67 33.83 0.59
C GLU A 217 79.23 35.24 0.71
N LEU A 218 78.37 36.24 0.86
CA LEU A 218 78.78 37.63 1.08
C LEU A 218 79.56 37.77 2.38
N ARG A 219 79.05 37.21 3.49
CA ARG A 219 79.77 37.18 4.78
C ARG A 219 81.14 36.51 4.65
N ARG A 220 81.21 35.34 4.01
CA ARG A 220 82.48 34.66 3.76
C ARG A 220 83.46 35.53 2.96
N LYS A 221 82.99 36.20 1.89
CA LYS A 221 83.82 37.11 1.08
C LYS A 221 84.32 38.30 1.91
N GLN A 222 83.47 38.88 2.74
CA GLN A 222 83.85 39.96 3.66
C GLN A 222 84.92 39.50 4.66
N GLU A 223 84.71 38.36 5.33
CA GLU A 223 85.68 37.79 6.27
C GLU A 223 87.03 37.49 5.60
N VAL A 224 87.02 36.95 4.37
CA VAL A 224 88.24 36.72 3.59
C VAL A 224 88.94 38.03 3.28
N HIS A 225 88.24 39.04 2.78
CA HIS A 225 88.82 40.35 2.50
C HIS A 225 89.38 41.02 3.77
N GLU A 226 88.70 40.95 4.90
CA GLU A 226 89.25 41.45 6.16
C GLU A 226 90.54 40.75 6.58
N VAL A 227 90.61 39.42 6.41
CA VAL A 227 91.82 38.65 6.71
C VAL A 227 92.95 38.99 5.72
N GLU A 228 92.63 39.16 4.43
CA GLU A 228 93.58 39.60 3.41
C GLU A 228 94.14 40.98 3.73
N GLU A 229 93.30 41.95 4.07
CA GLU A 229 93.71 43.30 4.47
C GLU A 229 94.60 43.25 5.72
N ARG A 230 94.23 42.50 6.77
CA ARG A 230 95.07 42.31 7.98
C ARG A 230 96.42 41.66 7.65
N LYS A 231 96.45 40.69 6.73
CA LYS A 231 97.69 40.04 6.30
C LYS A 231 98.54 40.98 5.45
N ASN A 232 97.95 41.76 4.56
CA ASN A 232 98.63 42.73 3.72
C ASN A 232 99.23 43.86 4.57
N THR A 233 98.50 44.37 5.57
CA THR A 233 99.04 45.34 6.52
C THR A 233 100.21 44.75 7.29
N HIS A 234 100.11 43.51 7.78
CA HIS A 234 101.22 42.84 8.46
C HIS A 234 102.44 42.61 7.55
N ILE A 235 102.23 42.21 6.29
CA ILE A 235 103.31 42.08 5.29
C ILE A 235 103.98 43.43 5.08
N ASN A 236 103.20 44.51 4.92
CA ASN A 236 103.75 45.86 4.75
C ASN A 236 104.53 46.34 5.97
N GLU A 237 104.06 46.05 7.19
CA GLU A 237 104.79 46.32 8.43
C GLU A 237 106.09 45.52 8.52
N LEU A 238 106.05 44.25 8.15
CA LEU A 238 107.21 43.37 8.16
C LEU A 238 108.24 43.82 7.11
N MET A 239 107.80 44.19 5.91
CA MET A 239 108.62 44.81 4.87
C MET A 239 109.30 46.08 5.37
N LYS A 240 108.57 46.98 6.03
CA LYS A 240 109.15 48.19 6.65
C LYS A 240 110.15 47.86 7.75
N LYS A 241 109.88 46.85 8.60
CA LYS A 241 110.83 46.40 9.63
C LYS A 241 112.09 45.82 9.00
N HIS A 242 111.96 45.01 7.95
CA HIS A 242 113.10 44.47 7.22
C HIS A 242 113.89 45.57 6.51
N GLU A 243 113.24 46.56 5.91
CA GLU A 243 113.91 47.71 5.29
C GLU A 243 114.66 48.54 6.33
N LYS A 244 114.06 48.78 7.50
CA LYS A 244 114.75 49.41 8.65
C LYS A 244 115.93 48.59 9.12
N ALA A 245 115.74 47.29 9.39
CA ALA A 245 116.82 46.41 9.81
C ALA A 245 117.92 46.31 8.75
N PHE A 246 117.59 46.30 7.46
CA PHE A 246 118.56 46.31 6.37
C PHE A 246 119.32 47.64 6.31
N THR A 247 118.63 48.76 6.55
CA THR A 247 119.26 50.09 6.66
C THR A 247 120.15 50.17 7.89
N GLU A 248 119.71 49.66 9.04
CA GLU A 248 120.50 49.56 10.28
C GLU A 248 121.71 48.64 10.10
N ILE A 249 121.56 47.50 9.42
CA ILE A 249 122.66 46.60 9.06
C ILE A 249 123.61 47.30 8.10
N LYS A 250 123.11 48.06 7.12
CA LYS A 250 123.94 48.83 6.19
C LYS A 250 124.68 49.95 6.91
N CYS A 251 124.04 50.66 7.83
CA CYS A 251 124.68 51.63 8.72
C CYS A 251 125.69 50.95 9.63
N TYR A 252 125.36 49.81 10.23
CA TYR A 252 126.26 49.03 11.09
C TYR A 252 127.48 48.51 10.33
N TYR A 253 127.32 48.02 9.09
CA TYR A 253 128.45 47.62 8.25
C TYR A 253 129.21 48.82 7.71
N ASN A 254 128.56 49.96 7.44
CA ASN A 254 129.24 51.21 7.11
C ASN A 254 130.07 51.69 8.30
N ASP A 255 129.49 51.69 9.51
CA ASP A 255 130.12 52.03 10.78
C ASP A 255 131.18 51.01 11.16
N ILE A 256 131.02 49.73 10.82
CA ILE A 256 132.07 48.72 10.91
C ILE A 256 133.12 48.95 9.85
N THR A 257 132.84 49.35 8.61
CA THR A 257 133.91 49.67 7.66
C THR A 257 134.66 50.91 8.12
N GLN A 258 133.97 51.89 8.71
CA GLN A 258 134.56 53.06 9.33
C GLN A 258 135.42 52.63 10.54
N ASN A 259 134.83 51.88 11.48
CA ASN A 259 135.50 51.34 12.65
C ASN A 259 136.56 50.31 12.29
N ASN A 260 136.47 49.56 11.19
CA ASN A 260 137.47 48.60 10.71
C ASN A 260 138.57 49.34 9.96
N LEU A 261 138.32 50.51 9.37
CA LEU A 261 139.40 51.39 8.96
C LEU A 261 140.14 51.92 10.20
N ASP A 262 139.42 52.23 11.28
CA ASP A 262 139.98 52.65 12.57
C ASP A 262 140.59 51.48 13.37
N LEU A 263 140.06 50.27 13.21
CA LEU A 263 140.45 49.03 13.89
C LEU A 263 141.48 48.25 13.09
N ILE A 264 141.60 48.38 11.78
CA ILE A 264 142.81 47.96 11.04
C ILE A 264 144.00 48.81 11.51
N LYS A 265 143.75 50.03 11.98
CA LYS A 265 144.73 50.87 12.67
C LYS A 265 145.11 50.27 14.04
N THR A 266 144.15 49.83 14.86
CA THR A 266 144.40 49.27 16.22
C THR A 266 144.67 47.75 16.28
N LEU A 267 144.19 46.90 15.37
CA LEU A 267 144.47 45.46 15.28
C LEU A 267 145.83 45.17 14.66
N LYS A 268 146.45 46.15 13.98
CA LYS A 268 147.91 46.13 13.81
C LYS A 268 148.64 46.17 15.16
N GLU A 269 147.99 46.66 16.23
CA GLU A 269 148.51 46.70 17.60
C GLU A 269 148.07 45.46 18.41
N ASP A 270 146.81 45.00 18.27
CA ASP A 270 146.24 43.92 19.13
C ASP A 270 146.31 42.47 18.60
N VAL A 271 146.75 42.21 17.35
CA VAL A 271 147.11 40.84 16.90
C VAL A 271 148.27 40.25 17.72
N THR A 272 148.93 41.09 18.54
CA THR A 272 149.90 40.68 19.53
C THR A 272 149.27 39.99 20.77
N ASP A 273 147.99 40.22 21.11
CA ASP A 273 147.45 39.88 22.45
C ASP A 273 146.39 38.76 22.52
N MET A 274 145.67 38.45 21.44
CA MET A 274 144.57 37.45 21.46
C MET A 274 145.00 36.01 21.11
N LYS A 275 146.25 35.62 21.42
CA LYS A 275 146.72 34.23 21.33
C LYS A 275 146.53 33.39 22.61
N LYS A 276 145.81 33.89 23.63
CA LYS A 276 145.98 33.37 25.00
C LYS A 276 144.81 32.70 25.75
N LYS A 277 143.53 32.70 25.33
CA LYS A 277 142.47 32.17 26.24
C LYS A 277 141.24 31.53 25.57
N GLU A 278 141.38 30.33 24.99
CA GLU A 278 140.27 29.60 24.35
C GLU A 278 140.07 28.15 24.84
N ALA A 279 140.46 27.80 26.07
CA ALA A 279 140.40 26.41 26.56
C ALA A 279 139.72 26.26 27.94
N ALA A 280 138.42 26.58 28.07
CA ALA A 280 137.70 26.47 29.36
C ALA A 280 136.25 25.96 29.34
N ASN A 281 135.67 25.49 28.22
CA ASN A 281 134.23 25.19 28.14
C ASN A 281 133.88 23.74 27.73
N GLU A 282 134.34 22.75 28.50
CA GLU A 282 134.03 21.33 28.25
C GLU A 282 133.29 20.60 29.40
N LYS A 283 132.82 21.29 30.45
CA LYS A 283 132.16 20.66 31.62
C LYS A 283 130.62 20.67 31.64
N LEU A 284 129.93 21.27 30.67
CA LEU A 284 128.46 21.43 30.68
C LEU A 284 127.67 20.19 30.21
N MET A 285 128.34 19.16 29.66
CA MET A 285 127.66 18.06 28.95
C MET A 285 127.15 16.91 29.84
N TYR A 286 127.53 16.83 31.12
CA TYR A 286 127.20 15.67 31.96
C TYR A 286 125.87 15.84 32.74
N ASP A 287 125.51 17.07 33.15
CA ASP A 287 124.34 17.32 34.00
C ASP A 287 123.00 17.16 33.25
N ILE A 288 122.99 17.33 31.92
CA ILE A 288 121.77 17.21 31.10
C ILE A 288 121.29 15.74 30.98
N ALA A 289 122.19 14.77 31.16
CA ALA A 289 121.88 13.35 30.94
C ALA A 289 121.14 12.69 32.13
N GLN A 290 121.36 13.13 33.37
CA GLN A 290 120.71 12.55 34.56
C GLN A 290 119.25 13.02 34.73
N GLU A 291 118.95 14.27 34.37
CA GLU A 291 117.63 14.87 34.55
C GLU A 291 116.55 14.20 33.65
N ASN A 292 116.94 13.77 32.45
CA ASN A 292 116.06 13.06 31.51
C ASN A 292 115.58 11.69 32.01
N LYS A 293 116.34 11.02 32.90
CA LYS A 293 115.99 9.68 33.41
C LYS A 293 114.94 9.74 34.52
N ARG A 294 114.82 10.87 35.24
CA ARG A 294 113.87 11.07 36.35
C ARG A 294 112.44 11.36 35.90
N LEU A 295 112.26 11.87 34.68
CA LEU A 295 110.97 12.36 34.17
C LEU A 295 110.13 11.30 33.42
N THR A 296 110.66 10.10 33.19
CA THR A 296 110.02 9.08 32.33
C THR A 296 108.85 8.35 33.01
N GLU A 297 108.94 8.12 34.33
CA GLU A 297 107.93 7.38 35.10
C GLU A 297 106.64 8.18 35.43
N PRO A 298 106.73 9.49 35.77
CA PRO A 298 105.55 10.34 35.90
C PRO A 298 104.77 10.48 34.58
N LEU A 299 105.49 10.55 33.45
CA LEU A 299 104.90 10.66 32.12
C LEU A 299 104.06 9.43 31.75
N THR A 300 104.51 8.22 32.10
CA THR A 300 103.78 6.97 31.80
C THR A 300 102.51 6.80 32.64
N ARG A 301 102.49 7.28 33.89
CA ARG A 301 101.27 7.30 34.72
C ARG A 301 100.24 8.31 34.22
N ALA A 302 100.68 9.52 33.86
CA ALA A 302 99.81 10.53 33.28
C ALA A 302 99.16 10.08 31.96
N LEU A 303 99.90 9.35 31.11
CA LEU A 303 99.36 8.81 29.86
C LEU A 303 98.24 7.78 30.07
N LYS A 304 98.35 6.89 31.08
CA LYS A 304 97.30 5.91 31.40
C LYS A 304 96.04 6.57 31.96
N GLU A 305 96.21 7.60 32.79
CA GLU A 305 95.09 8.38 33.34
C GLU A 305 94.36 9.18 32.25
N VAL A 306 95.10 9.73 31.28
CA VAL A 306 94.51 10.36 30.09
C VAL A 306 93.70 9.35 29.27
N GLU A 307 94.14 8.09 29.16
CA GLU A 307 93.39 7.07 28.43
C GLU A 307 92.09 6.65 29.13
N THR A 308 92.08 6.51 30.46
CA THR A 308 90.87 6.19 31.23
C THR A 308 89.86 7.35 31.20
N LEU A 309 90.33 8.59 31.35
CA LEU A 309 89.49 9.78 31.23
C LEU A 309 88.90 9.93 29.82
N LYS A 310 89.65 9.62 28.76
CA LYS A 310 89.12 9.59 27.38
C LYS A 310 87.99 8.58 27.20
N LYS A 311 88.10 7.37 27.79
CA LYS A 311 87.04 6.35 27.73
C LYS A 311 85.79 6.79 28.50
N GLN A 312 85.95 7.40 29.68
CA GLN A 312 84.83 7.95 30.45
C GLN A 312 84.13 9.09 29.72
N LEU A 313 84.89 9.99 29.07
CA LEU A 313 84.36 11.10 28.28
C LEU A 313 83.54 10.59 27.07
N ALA A 314 84.04 9.58 26.36
CA ALA A 314 83.31 8.95 25.25
C ALA A 314 81.98 8.31 25.69
N ASN A 315 81.96 7.65 26.86
CA ASN A 315 80.72 7.10 27.43
C ASN A 315 79.75 8.22 27.82
N TYR A 316 80.24 9.29 28.45
CA TYR A 316 79.43 10.44 28.82
C TYR A 316 78.82 11.14 27.59
N GLU A 317 79.56 11.28 26.49
CA GLU A 317 79.05 11.82 25.23
C GLU A 317 77.92 10.94 24.65
N LYS A 318 78.08 9.62 24.70
CA LYS A 318 77.04 8.66 24.27
C LYS A 318 75.78 8.76 25.12
N ASP A 319 75.93 8.85 26.44
CA ASP A 319 74.81 8.98 27.38
C ASP A 319 74.10 10.33 27.22
N LYS A 320 74.85 11.39 26.92
CA LYS A 320 74.28 12.71 26.61
C LYS A 320 73.42 12.67 25.34
N LEU A 321 73.89 11.98 24.30
CA LEU A 321 73.13 11.81 23.06
C LEU A 321 71.85 10.98 23.28
N SER A 322 71.94 9.86 24.01
CA SER A 322 70.77 9.02 24.31
C SER A 322 69.75 9.74 25.18
N LEU A 323 70.20 10.54 26.16
CA LEU A 323 69.33 11.39 26.97
C LEU A 323 68.63 12.46 26.11
N GLN A 324 69.33 13.06 25.15
CA GLN A 324 68.73 14.03 24.23
C GLN A 324 67.64 13.39 23.37
N GLN A 325 67.90 12.19 22.82
CA GLN A 325 66.92 11.42 22.05
C GLN A 325 65.70 11.00 22.90
N ALA A 326 65.93 10.58 24.15
CA ALA A 326 64.84 10.25 25.07
C ALA A 326 63.99 11.48 25.41
N ARG A 327 64.61 12.66 25.56
CA ARG A 327 63.90 13.93 25.80
C ARG A 327 63.05 14.36 24.59
N THR A 328 63.56 14.22 23.37
CA THR A 328 62.78 14.54 22.17
C THR A 328 61.60 13.58 22.02
N ALA A 329 61.81 12.27 22.21
CA ALA A 329 60.73 11.29 22.19
C ALA A 329 59.67 11.56 23.28
N LEU A 330 60.09 11.92 24.50
CA LEU A 330 59.17 12.27 25.57
C LEU A 330 58.32 13.51 25.24
N ALA A 331 58.93 14.52 24.61
CA ALA A 331 58.22 15.73 24.18
C ALA A 331 57.18 15.42 23.08
N GLU A 332 57.54 14.57 22.12
CA GLU A 332 56.64 14.09 21.06
C GLU A 332 55.47 13.29 21.64
N HIS A 333 55.74 12.32 22.53
CA HIS A 333 54.71 11.55 23.20
C HIS A 333 53.81 12.42 24.07
N SER A 334 54.36 13.40 24.79
CA SER A 334 53.56 14.35 25.58
C SER A 334 52.62 15.18 24.69
N LYS A 335 53.09 15.61 23.51
CA LYS A 335 52.24 16.30 22.53
C LYS A 335 51.14 15.38 22.00
N MET A 336 51.48 14.12 21.71
CA MET A 336 50.50 13.12 21.24
C MET A 336 49.41 12.84 22.28
N VAL A 337 49.79 12.71 23.56
CA VAL A 337 48.83 12.55 24.67
C VAL A 337 47.88 13.74 24.76
N LYS A 338 48.40 14.97 24.72
CA LYS A 338 47.55 16.18 24.75
C LYS A 338 46.59 16.26 23.57
N ASN A 339 47.04 15.89 22.37
CA ASN A 339 46.18 15.84 21.19
C ASN A 339 45.06 14.79 21.36
N LEU A 340 45.40 13.59 21.84
CA LEU A 340 44.42 12.53 22.09
C LEU A 340 43.42 12.90 23.19
N GLU A 341 43.86 13.60 24.25
CA GLU A 341 42.97 14.12 25.29
C GLU A 341 41.97 15.13 24.72
N PHE A 342 42.42 16.02 23.83
CA PHE A 342 41.55 16.97 23.14
C PHE A 342 40.55 16.27 22.22
N GLU A 343 41.01 15.32 21.40
CA GLU A 343 40.14 14.53 20.52
C GLU A 343 39.11 13.73 21.31
N LYS A 344 39.52 13.11 22.43
CA LYS A 344 38.61 12.42 23.34
C LYS A 344 37.56 13.37 23.90
N GLY A 345 37.95 14.57 24.34
CA GLY A 345 37.01 15.57 24.85
C GLY A 345 35.99 16.01 23.80
N ALA A 346 36.44 16.28 22.57
CA ALA A 346 35.57 16.65 21.46
C ALA A 346 34.62 15.50 21.07
N LEU A 347 35.10 14.26 21.08
CA LEU A 347 34.28 13.09 20.76
C LEU A 347 33.27 12.79 21.87
N GLN A 348 33.63 12.98 23.13
CA GLN A 348 32.73 12.83 24.26
C GLN A 348 31.58 13.84 24.18
N GLN A 349 31.87 15.11 23.87
CA GLN A 349 30.84 16.11 23.69
C GLN A 349 29.85 15.72 22.58
N LYS A 350 30.35 15.28 21.42
CA LYS A 350 29.49 14.79 20.33
C LYS A 350 28.65 13.58 20.74
N PHE A 351 29.23 12.68 21.54
CA PHE A 351 28.51 11.51 22.04
C PHE A 351 27.36 11.92 22.98
N ASP A 352 27.61 12.89 23.87
CA ASP A 352 26.61 13.40 24.81
C ASP A 352 25.48 14.13 24.06
N GLU A 353 25.81 14.93 23.03
CA GLU A 353 24.83 15.57 22.14
C GLU A 353 23.93 14.54 21.44
N VAL A 354 24.51 13.54 20.78
CA VAL A 354 23.76 12.47 20.11
C VAL A 354 22.91 11.66 21.08
N THR A 355 23.42 11.41 22.29
CA THR A 355 22.67 10.72 23.34
C THR A 355 21.45 11.53 23.78
N SER A 356 21.59 12.85 23.95
CA SER A 356 20.47 13.75 24.27
C SER A 356 19.44 13.79 23.14
N GLU A 357 19.88 13.90 21.89
CA GLU A 357 18.98 13.90 20.73
C GLU A 357 18.17 12.61 20.63
N ARG A 358 18.84 11.47 20.85
CA ARG A 358 18.20 10.15 20.91
C ARG A 358 17.14 10.12 22.01
N ASP A 359 17.49 10.55 23.22
CA ASP A 359 16.58 10.51 24.36
C ASP A 359 15.39 11.46 24.19
N GLU A 360 15.59 12.63 23.58
CA GLU A 360 14.49 13.51 23.17
C GLU A 360 13.58 12.88 22.13
N LEU A 361 14.16 12.23 21.11
CA LEU A 361 13.38 11.58 20.07
C LEU A 361 12.52 10.45 20.64
N TYR A 362 13.07 9.63 21.54
CA TYR A 362 12.33 8.61 22.26
C TYR A 362 11.16 9.20 23.07
N LYS A 363 11.40 10.28 23.84
CA LYS A 363 10.33 10.96 24.59
C LYS A 363 9.24 11.51 23.67
N ARG A 364 9.61 12.13 22.54
CA ARG A 364 8.63 12.64 21.56
C ARG A 364 7.82 11.50 20.94
N PHE A 365 8.46 10.38 20.63
CA PHE A 365 7.79 9.20 20.12
C PHE A 365 6.80 8.63 21.13
N GLU A 366 7.21 8.41 22.37
CA GLU A 366 6.33 7.92 23.45
C GLU A 366 5.12 8.85 23.64
N ASN A 367 5.35 10.16 23.74
CA ASN A 367 4.28 11.14 23.86
C ASN A 367 3.32 11.11 22.66
N GLY A 368 3.86 10.97 21.44
CA GLY A 368 3.06 10.84 20.22
C GLY A 368 2.18 9.60 20.22
N VAL A 369 2.73 8.46 20.68
CA VAL A 369 1.98 7.20 20.82
C VAL A 369 0.87 7.34 21.87
N PHE A 370 1.17 7.91 23.05
CA PHE A 370 0.19 8.12 24.10
C PHE A 370 -0.95 9.04 23.66
N GLU A 371 -0.65 10.16 22.99
CA GLU A 371 -1.67 11.08 22.48
C GLU A 371 -2.54 10.44 21.40
N LEU A 372 -1.95 9.66 20.48
CA LEU A 372 -2.69 8.93 19.46
C LEU A 372 -3.61 7.88 20.09
N GLN A 373 -3.10 7.12 21.06
CA GLN A 373 -3.88 6.13 21.79
C GLN A 373 -5.02 6.80 22.57
N LYS A 374 -4.78 7.92 23.25
CA LYS A 374 -5.80 8.71 23.95
C LYS A 374 -6.89 9.19 23.01
N LYS A 375 -6.53 9.74 21.84
CA LYS A 375 -7.49 10.19 20.82
C LYS A 375 -8.31 9.03 20.26
N SER A 376 -7.67 7.91 19.95
CA SER A 376 -8.34 6.69 19.48
C SER A 376 -9.31 6.14 20.52
N ASN A 377 -8.87 6.02 21.77
CA ASN A 377 -9.69 5.56 22.89
C ASN A 377 -10.90 6.47 23.13
N LEU A 378 -10.72 7.80 23.07
CA LEU A 378 -11.81 8.75 23.24
C LEU A 378 -12.82 8.66 22.09
N LYS A 379 -12.35 8.48 20.85
CA LYS A 379 -13.22 8.24 19.69
C LYS A 379 -13.99 6.93 19.82
N ASN A 380 -13.34 5.86 20.25
CA ASN A 380 -13.97 4.55 20.48
C ASN A 380 -15.02 4.64 21.60
N LEU A 381 -14.71 5.31 22.70
CA LEU A 381 -15.65 5.53 23.80
C LEU A 381 -16.87 6.33 23.35
N LEU A 382 -16.68 7.36 22.52
CA LEU A 382 -17.77 8.16 21.98
C LEU A 382 -18.67 7.35 21.03
N ILE A 383 -18.07 6.48 20.20
CA ILE A 383 -18.81 5.56 19.33
C ILE A 383 -19.58 4.54 20.17
N GLN A 384 -18.96 3.94 21.19
CA GLN A 384 -19.62 3.02 22.11
C GLN A 384 -20.81 3.66 22.81
N ARG A 385 -20.66 4.88 23.34
CA ARG A 385 -21.80 5.62 23.92
C ARG A 385 -22.90 5.90 22.91
N LYS A 386 -22.55 6.26 21.67
CA LYS A 386 -23.56 6.48 20.62
C LYS A 386 -24.30 5.17 20.29
N VAL A 387 -23.60 4.05 20.20
CA VAL A 387 -24.21 2.73 19.98
C VAL A 387 -25.15 2.39 21.13
N GLN A 388 -24.68 2.54 22.38
CA GLN A 388 -25.50 2.29 23.56
C GLN A 388 -26.79 3.13 23.58
N VAL A 389 -26.69 4.43 23.30
CA VAL A 389 -27.88 5.30 23.23
C VAL A 389 -28.83 4.87 22.12
N LEU A 390 -28.29 4.46 20.96
CA LEU A 390 -29.10 3.95 19.85
C LEU A 390 -29.78 2.63 20.21
N GLU A 391 -29.09 1.72 20.89
CA GLU A 391 -29.65 0.45 21.41
C GLU A 391 -30.77 0.71 22.41
N GLU A 392 -30.56 1.58 23.39
CA GLU A 392 -31.60 1.97 24.35
C GLU A 392 -32.82 2.61 23.65
N THR A 393 -32.60 3.41 22.60
CA THR A 393 -33.72 3.97 21.83
C THR A 393 -34.44 2.92 21.00
N LEU A 394 -33.71 1.92 20.48
CA LEU A 394 -34.28 0.81 19.74
C LEU A 394 -35.13 -0.06 20.66
N GLU A 395 -34.62 -0.44 21.84
CA GLU A 395 -35.37 -1.21 22.84
C GLU A 395 -36.66 -0.49 23.27
N LYS A 396 -36.60 0.83 23.51
CA LYS A 396 -37.79 1.63 23.81
C LYS A 396 -38.80 1.62 22.66
N LYS A 397 -38.34 1.67 21.41
CA LYS A 397 -39.22 1.62 20.23
C LYS A 397 -39.81 0.25 20.01
N ASP A 398 -39.05 -0.82 20.20
CA ASP A 398 -39.54 -2.19 20.12
C ASP A 398 -40.54 -2.50 21.22
N ALA A 399 -40.33 -2.02 22.45
CA ALA A 399 -41.30 -2.12 23.53
C ALA A 399 -42.62 -1.38 23.19
N GLN A 400 -42.53 -0.14 22.70
CA GLN A 400 -43.71 0.63 22.23
C GLN A 400 -44.46 -0.10 21.11
N ILE A 401 -43.75 -0.67 20.13
CA ILE A 401 -44.36 -1.45 19.06
C ILE A 401 -45.02 -2.71 19.64
N GLY A 402 -44.35 -3.42 20.55
CA GLY A 402 -44.90 -4.60 21.22
C GLY A 402 -46.20 -4.32 21.96
N GLU A 403 -46.28 -3.23 22.70
CA GLU A 403 -47.51 -2.78 23.39
C GLU A 403 -48.65 -2.47 22.41
N VAL A 404 -48.36 -1.72 21.34
CA VAL A 404 -49.36 -1.37 20.31
C VAL A 404 -49.87 -2.62 19.60
N LEU A 405 -48.99 -3.57 19.29
CA LEU A 405 -49.37 -4.83 18.65
C LEU A 405 -50.23 -5.70 19.58
N ALA A 406 -49.92 -5.73 20.89
CA ALA A 406 -50.74 -6.43 21.89
C ALA A 406 -52.13 -5.81 22.04
N PHE A 407 -52.25 -4.48 21.95
CA PHE A 407 -53.55 -3.78 22.04
C PHE A 407 -54.39 -3.91 20.75
N ALA A 408 -53.74 -4.07 19.59
CA ALA A 408 -54.42 -4.05 18.30
C ALA A 408 -55.22 -5.33 17.99
N ASN A 409 -55.00 -6.46 18.68
CA ASN A 409 -55.73 -7.74 18.53
C ASN A 409 -55.96 -8.17 17.06
N ARG A 410 -55.02 -7.86 16.17
CA ARG A 410 -55.05 -8.26 14.74
C ARG A 410 -54.23 -9.53 14.52
N ASP A 411 -54.58 -10.27 13.47
CA ASP A 411 -53.87 -11.50 13.08
C ASP A 411 -52.36 -11.22 12.89
N PRO A 412 -51.48 -11.93 13.63
CA PRO A 412 -50.02 -11.77 13.54
C PRO A 412 -49.47 -11.87 12.12
N ASN A 413 -50.09 -12.67 11.25
CA ASN A 413 -49.63 -12.86 9.87
C ASN A 413 -49.84 -11.60 9.01
N VAL A 414 -50.93 -10.86 9.24
CA VAL A 414 -51.24 -9.63 8.50
C VAL A 414 -50.29 -8.49 8.92
N ILE A 415 -49.96 -8.42 10.21
CA ILE A 415 -48.98 -7.47 10.75
C ILE A 415 -47.58 -7.77 10.19
N GLN A 416 -47.18 -9.04 10.16
CA GLN A 416 -45.87 -9.45 9.66
C GLN A 416 -45.73 -9.13 8.17
N HIS A 417 -46.74 -9.43 7.35
CA HIS A 417 -46.74 -9.11 5.92
C HIS A 417 -46.68 -7.60 5.66
N ALA A 418 -47.38 -6.78 6.45
CA ALA A 418 -47.28 -5.32 6.37
C ALA A 418 -45.88 -4.82 6.77
N LYS A 419 -45.28 -5.38 7.82
CA LYS A 419 -43.92 -5.08 8.26
C LYS A 419 -42.90 -5.41 7.18
N ASP A 420 -43.01 -6.57 6.54
CA ASP A 420 -42.10 -7.01 5.48
C ASP A 420 -42.20 -6.12 4.23
N ASN A 421 -43.40 -5.70 3.85
CA ASN A 421 -43.60 -4.74 2.74
C ASN A 421 -42.99 -3.37 3.04
N VAL A 422 -43.16 -2.87 4.27
CA VAL A 422 -42.57 -1.60 4.70
C VAL A 422 -41.04 -1.71 4.73
N ASN A 423 -40.49 -2.80 5.29
CA ASN A 423 -39.05 -3.06 5.30
C ASN A 423 -38.47 -3.13 3.88
N HIS A 424 -39.14 -3.84 2.98
CA HIS A 424 -38.71 -3.92 1.58
C HIS A 424 -38.69 -2.54 0.90
N THR A 425 -39.69 -1.71 1.18
CA THR A 425 -39.75 -0.33 0.67
C THR A 425 -38.61 0.52 1.25
N ILE A 426 -38.34 0.41 2.56
CA ILE A 426 -37.24 1.11 3.22
C ILE A 426 -35.89 0.68 2.64
N ASP A 427 -35.68 -0.62 2.42
CA ASP A 427 -34.44 -1.16 1.85
C ASP A 427 -34.21 -0.68 0.41
N SER A 428 -35.27 -0.68 -0.39
CA SER A 428 -35.25 -0.13 -1.75
C SER A 428 -34.85 1.35 -1.73
N LYS A 429 -35.48 2.16 -0.87
CA LYS A 429 -35.15 3.58 -0.71
C LYS A 429 -33.74 3.80 -0.17
N ASN A 430 -33.27 3.00 0.77
CA ASN A 430 -31.89 3.05 1.27
C ASN A 430 -30.86 2.68 0.19
N LYS A 431 -31.20 1.76 -0.72
CA LYS A 431 -30.37 1.44 -1.88
C LYS A 431 -30.31 2.62 -2.86
N GLU A 432 -31.46 3.24 -3.15
CA GLU A 432 -31.56 4.45 -3.97
C GLU A 432 -30.72 5.60 -3.38
N ILE A 433 -30.81 5.85 -2.07
CA ILE A 433 -29.99 6.87 -1.37
C ILE A 433 -28.49 6.58 -1.52
N ARG A 434 -28.07 5.32 -1.35
CA ARG A 434 -26.66 4.94 -1.51
C ARG A 434 -26.18 5.16 -2.94
N GLN A 435 -27.02 4.84 -3.94
CA GLN A 435 -26.72 5.05 -5.33
C GLN A 435 -26.62 6.54 -5.68
N LEU A 436 -27.57 7.36 -5.24
CA LEU A 436 -27.53 8.81 -5.44
C LEU A 436 -26.31 9.45 -4.77
N ARG A 437 -25.93 9.01 -3.56
CA ARG A 437 -24.70 9.48 -2.89
C ARG A 437 -23.44 9.11 -3.68
N TYR A 438 -23.41 7.91 -4.24
CA TYR A 438 -22.32 7.47 -5.09
C TYR A 438 -22.24 8.30 -6.37
N GLU A 439 -23.37 8.52 -7.04
CA GLU A 439 -23.45 9.34 -8.26
C GLU A 439 -23.04 10.79 -7.98
N LEU A 440 -23.48 11.37 -6.88
CA LEU A 440 -23.06 12.70 -6.44
C LEU A 440 -21.54 12.74 -6.19
N GLY A 441 -20.99 11.75 -5.50
CA GLY A 441 -19.53 11.65 -5.30
C GLY A 441 -18.76 11.55 -6.60
N ARG A 442 -19.26 10.74 -7.55
CA ARG A 442 -18.68 10.61 -8.90
C ARG A 442 -18.75 11.93 -9.67
N LEU A 443 -19.88 12.63 -9.64
CA LEU A 443 -20.07 13.90 -10.34
C LEU A 443 -19.19 15.00 -9.76
N THR A 444 -19.10 15.10 -8.43
CA THR A 444 -18.21 16.03 -7.73
C THR A 444 -16.75 15.78 -8.08
N LYS A 445 -16.32 14.51 -8.16
CA LYS A 445 -14.97 14.16 -8.59
C LYS A 445 -14.72 14.57 -10.04
N ALA A 446 -15.63 14.21 -10.95
CA ALA A 446 -15.52 14.60 -12.36
C ALA A 446 -15.47 16.12 -12.54
N TYR A 447 -16.26 16.87 -11.76
CA TYR A 447 -16.23 18.33 -11.75
C TYR A 447 -14.87 18.87 -11.26
N LYS A 448 -14.30 18.31 -10.18
CA LYS A 448 -12.97 18.69 -9.68
C LYS A 448 -11.88 18.40 -10.71
N ASP A 449 -11.88 17.20 -11.28
CA ASP A 449 -10.90 16.78 -12.29
C ASP A 449 -10.98 17.68 -13.54
N LEU A 450 -12.20 18.02 -13.97
CA LEU A 450 -12.44 18.94 -15.07
C LEU A 450 -11.99 20.37 -14.75
N SER A 451 -12.27 20.86 -13.53
CA SER A 451 -11.81 22.17 -13.05
C SER A 451 -10.29 22.25 -13.04
N VAL A 452 -9.61 21.22 -12.55
CA VAL A 452 -8.14 21.13 -12.58
C VAL A 452 -7.63 21.10 -14.02
N ALA A 453 -8.21 20.28 -14.89
CA ALA A 453 -7.81 20.22 -16.31
C ALA A 453 -7.98 21.57 -17.03
N PHE A 454 -9.08 22.28 -16.78
CA PHE A 454 -9.29 23.63 -17.30
C PHE A 454 -8.25 24.61 -16.76
N LYS A 455 -7.97 24.61 -15.46
CA LYS A 455 -6.91 25.46 -14.87
C LYS A 455 -5.56 25.17 -15.51
N THR A 456 -5.19 23.91 -15.68
CA THR A 456 -3.94 23.50 -16.35
C THR A 456 -3.89 24.00 -17.80
N LYS A 457 -4.99 23.90 -18.55
CA LYS A 457 -5.07 24.41 -19.92
C LYS A 457 -4.98 25.94 -20.00
N LEU A 458 -5.63 26.67 -19.11
CA LEU A 458 -5.55 28.13 -19.07
C LEU A 458 -4.12 28.61 -18.79
N VAL A 459 -3.42 27.95 -17.86
CA VAL A 459 -2.00 28.20 -17.60
C VAL A 459 -1.15 27.90 -18.84
N GLN A 460 -1.43 26.81 -19.56
CA GLN A 460 -0.73 26.46 -20.81
C GLN A 460 -0.89 27.56 -21.88
N TYR A 461 -2.07 28.19 -21.98
CA TYR A 461 -2.35 29.30 -22.90
C TYR A 461 -1.97 30.67 -22.35
N LYS A 462 -1.35 30.75 -21.16
CA LYS A 462 -0.95 32.00 -20.48
C LYS A 462 -2.12 32.96 -20.23
N ILE A 463 -3.33 32.44 -20.04
CA ILE A 463 -4.51 33.26 -19.70
C ILE A 463 -4.58 33.36 -18.16
N PRO A 464 -4.48 34.57 -17.57
CA PRO A 464 -4.54 34.74 -16.13
C PRO A 464 -5.92 34.34 -15.58
N LEU A 465 -5.97 33.49 -14.54
CA LEU A 465 -7.22 33.05 -13.91
C LEU A 465 -8.08 34.22 -13.39
N GLN A 466 -7.46 35.35 -13.06
CA GLN A 466 -8.11 36.56 -12.55
C GLN A 466 -9.00 37.27 -13.59
N GLU A 467 -8.78 37.08 -14.89
CA GLU A 467 -9.51 37.80 -15.95
C GLU A 467 -10.87 37.16 -16.32
N MET A 468 -11.13 35.92 -15.89
CA MET A 468 -12.34 35.18 -16.29
C MET A 468 -13.56 35.41 -15.40
N GLY A 469 -13.48 36.25 -14.36
CA GLY A 469 -14.64 36.60 -13.52
C GLY A 469 -15.34 35.39 -12.90
N LEU A 470 -14.63 34.27 -12.69
CA LEU A 470 -15.22 33.05 -12.18
C LEU A 470 -15.60 33.24 -10.69
N PRO A 471 -16.86 32.97 -10.30
CA PRO A 471 -17.29 33.16 -8.93
C PRO A 471 -16.50 32.27 -7.96
N PHE A 472 -16.20 32.83 -6.79
CA PHE A 472 -15.35 32.32 -5.71
C PHE A 472 -15.70 30.90 -5.20
N TYR A 473 -16.82 30.31 -5.62
CA TYR A 473 -17.23 28.95 -5.24
C TYR A 473 -16.45 27.83 -5.96
N ALA A 474 -15.59 28.15 -6.95
CA ALA A 474 -14.72 27.18 -7.64
C ALA A 474 -13.32 27.03 -7.02
N SER A 475 -12.99 27.78 -5.95
CA SER A 475 -11.69 27.70 -5.27
C SER A 475 -11.69 26.84 -3.99
N GLU A 476 -12.84 26.55 -3.40
CA GLU A 476 -12.93 25.82 -2.13
C GLU A 476 -13.95 24.67 -2.19
N PHE A 477 -13.63 23.56 -2.88
CA PHE A 477 -14.25 22.27 -2.61
C PHE A 477 -13.32 21.09 -2.87
#